data_AF-A0A519SM45-F1
#
_entry.id   AF-A0A519SM45-F1
#
_cell.length_a   1.000
_cell.length_b   1.000
_cell.length_c   1.000
_cell.angle_alpha   90.00
_cell.angle_beta   90.00
_cell.angle_gamma   90.00
#
_symmetry.space_group_name_H-M   'P 1'
#
loop_
_entity.id
_entity.type
_entity.pdbx_description
1 polymer ?
#
loop_
_entity_poly.entity_id
_entity_poly.type
_entity_poly.pdbx_seq_one_letter_code
_entity_poly.pdbx_strand_id
1 'polypeptide(L)'
;MRPFSSFAARLSPATLLPALLLFATSCSRYNNNGSLSVAGVVYLILAIYALVSLLKQDWSIGKKLIWGVIIWFFPIGGSIIYLLFSGRNG
;
A
#
# COMPACT_ATOMS: atom_id res chain seq x y z
N MET A 1 39.41 -7.94 4.59
CA MET A 1 38.06 -7.53 4.15
C MET A 1 37.07 -7.85 5.27
N ARG A 2 36.53 -6.83 5.96
CA ARG A 2 35.30 -6.78 6.80
C ARG A 2 35.39 -5.63 7.82
N PRO A 3 34.98 -4.39 7.48
CA PRO A 3 34.68 -3.38 8.49
C PRO A 3 33.21 -2.88 8.40
N PHE A 4 32.31 -3.66 7.80
CA PHE A 4 30.91 -3.23 7.61
C PHE A 4 29.97 -3.62 8.77
N SER A 5 30.40 -4.47 9.71
CA SER A 5 29.54 -4.96 10.80
C SER A 5 29.24 -3.91 11.87
N SER A 6 30.11 -2.92 12.07
CA SER A 6 29.93 -1.90 13.13
C SER A 6 28.98 -0.76 12.75
N PHE A 7 28.71 -0.55 11.46
CA PHE A 7 27.79 0.50 11.00
C PHE A 7 26.32 0.06 11.12
N ALA A 8 26.02 -1.21 10.86
CA ALA A 8 24.66 -1.74 10.98
C ALA A 8 24.15 -1.74 12.44
N ALA A 9 25.04 -1.89 13.42
CA ALA A 9 24.69 -1.98 14.85
C ALA A 9 24.33 -0.63 15.51
N ARG A 10 24.53 0.51 14.83
CA ARG A 10 24.28 1.86 15.40
C ARG A 10 23.14 2.62 14.73
N LEU A 11 22.53 2.06 13.69
CA LEU A 11 21.34 2.61 13.05
C LEU A 11 20.14 2.34 13.95
N SER A 12 19.93 3.24 14.91
CA SER A 12 18.75 3.25 15.76
C SER A 12 17.50 3.26 14.86
N PRO A 13 16.44 2.47 15.14
CA PRO A 13 15.22 2.44 14.31
C PRO A 13 14.60 3.82 14.06
N ALA A 14 14.88 4.78 14.96
CA ALA A 14 14.50 6.18 14.82
C ALA A 14 15.12 6.89 13.59
N THR A 15 16.20 6.38 13.02
CA THR A 15 16.80 6.94 11.78
C THR A 15 15.98 6.62 10.52
N LEU A 16 15.13 5.61 10.55
CA LEU A 16 14.19 5.29 9.47
C LEU A 16 12.92 6.15 9.53
N LEU A 17 12.64 6.75 10.69
CA LEU A 17 11.44 7.55 10.94
C LEU A 17 11.35 8.80 10.04
N PRO A 18 12.43 9.57 9.81
CA PRO A 18 12.41 10.68 8.86
C PRO A 18 12.15 10.25 7.41
N ALA A 19 12.74 9.13 6.97
CA ALA A 19 12.50 8.59 5.64
C ALA A 19 11.04 8.13 5.49
N LEU A 20 10.49 7.45 6.49
CA LEU A 20 9.09 7.03 6.53
C LEU A 20 8.14 8.24 6.52
N LEU A 21 8.45 9.29 7.27
CA LEU A 21 7.67 10.53 7.29
C LEU A 21 7.72 11.25 5.95
N LEU A 22 8.88 11.32 5.28
CA LEU A 22 9.01 11.89 3.94
C LEU A 22 8.22 11.11 2.88
N PHE A 23 8.20 9.77 2.99
CA PHE A 23 7.35 8.93 2.15
C PHE A 23 5.86 9.15 2.45
N ALA A 24 5.49 9.32 3.71
CA ALA A 24 4.11 9.58 4.10
C ALA A 24 3.61 10.96 3.63
N THR A 25 4.46 11.99 3.61
CA THR A 25 4.07 13.37 3.24
C THR A 25 4.11 13.64 1.74
N SER A 26 4.93 12.93 0.95
CA SER A 26 5.05 13.14 -0.51
C SER A 26 3.87 12.60 -1.33
N CYS A 27 2.88 12.01 -0.66
CA CYS A 27 1.80 11.24 -1.25
C CYS A 27 0.48 12.02 -1.29
N SER A 28 0.46 13.21 -1.89
CA SER A 28 -0.80 13.95 -2.09
C SER A 28 -1.62 13.27 -3.19
N ARG A 29 -2.94 13.11 -3.00
CA ARG A 29 -3.84 12.54 -4.03
C ARG A 29 -4.17 13.54 -5.16
N TYR A 30 -4.15 14.82 -4.82
CA TYR A 30 -4.47 15.92 -5.70
C TYR A 30 -3.30 16.89 -5.77
N ASN A 31 -3.10 17.51 -6.94
CA ASN A 31 -2.19 18.62 -7.12
C ASN A 31 -2.86 19.92 -6.65
N ASN A 32 -2.09 21.00 -6.51
CA ASN A 32 -2.58 22.33 -6.08
C ASN A 32 -3.68 22.89 -7.00
N ASN A 33 -3.76 22.39 -8.23
CA ASN A 33 -4.75 22.78 -9.23
C ASN A 33 -6.01 21.89 -9.21
N GLY A 34 -6.15 21.00 -8.22
CA GLY A 34 -7.30 20.08 -8.07
C GLY A 34 -7.26 18.83 -8.97
N SER A 35 -6.31 18.75 -9.92
CA SER A 35 -6.13 17.55 -10.75
C SER A 35 -5.57 16.38 -9.93
N LEU A 36 -5.85 15.14 -10.36
CA LEU A 36 -5.20 13.95 -9.79
C LEU A 36 -3.68 14.08 -9.94
N SER A 37 -2.95 13.89 -8.85
CA SER A 37 -1.49 13.82 -8.88
C SER A 37 -1.04 12.48 -9.48
N VAL A 38 0.25 12.36 -9.84
CA VAL A 38 0.81 11.08 -10.29
C VAL A 38 0.61 9.98 -9.23
N ALA A 39 0.85 10.30 -7.95
CA ALA A 39 0.56 9.39 -6.84
C ALA A 39 -0.93 9.02 -6.77
N GLY A 40 -1.83 9.99 -6.94
CA GLY A 40 -3.28 9.79 -7.00
C GLY A 40 -3.71 8.87 -8.14
N VAL A 41 -3.08 8.97 -9.31
CA VAL A 41 -3.32 8.07 -10.45
C VAL A 41 -2.85 6.65 -10.14
N VAL A 42 -1.65 6.49 -9.57
CA VAL A 42 -1.16 5.17 -9.14
C VAL A 42 -2.10 4.54 -8.11
N TYR A 43 -2.62 5.32 -7.15
CA TYR A 43 -3.60 4.84 -6.18
C TYR A 43 -4.89 4.39 -6.82
N LEU A 44 -5.38 5.13 -7.81
CA LEU A 44 -6.60 4.78 -8.53
C LEU A 44 -6.41 3.45 -9.27
N ILE A 45 -5.31 3.29 -9.99
CA ILE A 45 -5.00 2.06 -10.74
C ILE A 45 -4.91 0.87 -9.78
N LEU A 46 -4.20 1.02 -8.66
CA LEU A 46 -4.02 -0.06 -7.69
C LEU A 46 -5.35 -0.49 -7.04
N ALA A 47 -6.19 0.48 -6.70
CA ALA A 47 -7.51 0.20 -6.12
C ALA A 47 -8.43 -0.52 -7.13
N ILE A 48 -8.47 -0.06 -8.38
CA ILE A 48 -9.25 -0.71 -9.45
C ILE A 48 -8.74 -2.14 -9.68
N TYR A 49 -7.43 -2.32 -9.78
CA TYR A 49 -6.82 -3.63 -9.98
C TYR A 49 -7.15 -4.60 -8.83
N ALA A 50 -7.04 -4.14 -7.58
CA ALA A 50 -7.40 -4.94 -6.42
C ALA A 50 -8.89 -5.30 -6.41
N LEU A 51 -9.78 -4.36 -6.78
CA LEU A 51 -11.21 -4.61 -6.87
C LEU A 51 -11.55 -5.63 -7.96
N VAL A 52 -10.94 -5.52 -9.15
CA VAL A 52 -11.13 -6.51 -10.23
C VAL A 52 -10.62 -7.88 -9.79
N SER A 53 -9.44 -7.94 -9.15
CA SER A 53 -8.90 -9.18 -8.58
C SER A 53 -9.84 -9.78 -7.54
N LEU A 54 -10.45 -8.95 -6.68
CA LEU A 54 -11.41 -9.39 -5.66
C LEU A 54 -12.67 -10.01 -6.25
N LEU A 55 -13.19 -9.42 -7.32
CA LEU A 55 -14.38 -9.95 -8.00
C LEU A 55 -14.11 -11.31 -8.64
N LYS A 56 -12.87 -11.53 -9.13
CA LYS A 56 -12.43 -12.80 -9.74
C LYS A 56 -12.21 -13.94 -8.76
N GLN A 57 -12.06 -13.67 -7.46
CA GLN A 57 -11.90 -14.71 -6.44
C GLN A 57 -13.16 -15.59 -6.33
N ASP A 58 -13.01 -16.87 -6.01
CA ASP A 58 -14.10 -17.84 -5.79
C ASP A 58 -14.66 -17.82 -4.35
N TRP A 59 -14.26 -16.83 -3.55
CA TRP A 59 -14.68 -16.70 -2.15
C TRP A 59 -16.18 -16.45 -1.97
N SER A 60 -16.68 -16.78 -0.78
CA SER A 60 -18.04 -16.44 -0.35
C SER A 60 -18.29 -14.93 -0.42
N ILE A 61 -19.55 -14.56 -0.67
CA ILE A 61 -19.95 -13.16 -0.88
C ILE A 61 -19.58 -12.26 0.32
N GLY A 62 -19.68 -12.79 1.55
CA GLY A 62 -19.34 -12.05 2.77
C GLY A 62 -17.85 -11.69 2.84
N LYS A 63 -16.95 -12.63 2.49
CA LYS A 63 -15.51 -12.37 2.46
C LYS A 63 -15.15 -11.35 1.38
N LYS A 64 -15.83 -11.39 0.23
CA LYS A 64 -15.67 -10.37 -0.83
C LYS A 64 -16.12 -8.99 -0.34
N LEU A 65 -17.26 -8.90 0.33
CA LEU A 65 -17.80 -7.64 0.82
C LEU A 65 -16.86 -6.98 1.84
N ILE A 66 -16.34 -7.74 2.80
CA ILE A 66 -15.38 -7.23 3.80
C ILE A 66 -14.14 -6.66 3.11
N TRP A 67 -13.52 -7.41 2.20
CA TRP A 67 -12.37 -6.93 1.46
C TRP A 67 -12.68 -5.73 0.55
N GLY A 68 -13.86 -5.71 -0.06
CA GLY A 68 -14.32 -4.58 -0.87
C GLY A 68 -14.41 -3.30 -0.05
N VAL A 69 -14.97 -3.36 1.16
CA VAL A 69 -15.04 -2.22 2.08
C VAL A 69 -13.65 -1.76 2.52
N ILE A 70 -12.74 -2.69 2.82
CA ILE A 70 -11.36 -2.38 3.20
C ILE A 70 -10.62 -1.67 2.06
N ILE A 71 -10.69 -2.18 0.84
CA ILE A 71 -10.07 -1.56 -0.35
C ILE A 71 -10.70 -0.18 -0.62
N TRP A 72 -12.00 -0.02 -0.42
CA TRP A 72 -12.69 1.26 -0.64
C TRP A 72 -12.24 2.35 0.32
N PHE A 73 -12.20 2.07 1.62
CA PHE A 73 -11.78 3.04 2.64
C PHE A 73 -10.27 3.28 2.66
N PHE A 74 -9.49 2.25 2.36
CA PHE A 74 -8.03 2.30 2.32
C PHE A 74 -7.54 1.87 0.93
N PRO A 75 -7.64 2.72 -0.10
CA PRO A 75 -7.31 2.34 -1.47
C PRO A 75 -5.85 1.96 -1.68
N ILE A 76 -4.95 2.38 -0.79
CA ILE A 76 -3.54 2.01 -0.82
C ILE A 76 -3.29 0.86 0.15
N GLY A 77 -3.48 1.10 1.45
CA GLY A 77 -3.20 0.08 2.47
C GLY A 77 -4.07 -1.16 2.26
N GLY A 78 -5.36 -0.98 2.09
CA GLY A 78 -6.32 -2.06 1.84
C GLY A 78 -6.05 -2.83 0.56
N SER A 79 -5.67 -2.17 -0.54
CA SER A 79 -5.31 -2.86 -1.79
C SER A 79 -3.98 -3.61 -1.69
N ILE A 80 -2.96 -3.03 -1.04
CA ILE A 80 -1.68 -3.70 -0.80
C ILE A 80 -1.87 -4.94 0.06
N ILE A 81 -2.53 -4.80 1.21
CA ILE A 81 -2.79 -5.93 2.11
C ILE A 81 -3.66 -6.96 1.37
N TYR A 82 -4.69 -6.53 0.63
CA TYR A 82 -5.49 -7.45 -0.18
C TYR A 82 -4.64 -8.26 -1.16
N LEU A 83 -3.78 -7.60 -1.94
CA LEU A 83 -2.96 -8.28 -2.96
C LEU A 83 -1.93 -9.22 -2.34
N LEU A 84 -1.37 -8.88 -1.17
CA LEU A 84 -0.41 -9.74 -0.46
C LEU A 84 -1.05 -10.97 0.19
N PHE A 85 -2.34 -10.93 0.52
CA PHE A 85 -3.04 -12.01 1.24
C PHE A 85 -4.07 -12.76 0.40
N SER A 86 -4.53 -12.20 -0.72
CA SER A 86 -5.55 -12.84 -1.56
C SER A 86 -5.05 -14.10 -2.29
N GLY A 87 -3.75 -14.19 -2.59
CA GLY A 87 -3.15 -15.35 -3.24
C GLY A 87 -2.65 -16.46 -2.30
N ARG A 88 -2.85 -16.36 -0.98
CA ARG A 88 -2.28 -17.28 0.03
C ARG A 88 -3.25 -18.32 0.58
N ASN A 89 -4.37 -18.56 -0.10
CA ASN A 89 -5.22 -19.72 0.15
C ASN A 89 -5.05 -20.70 -1.01
N GLY A 90 -4.06 -21.57 -0.88
CA GLY A 90 -4.07 -22.91 -1.47
C GLY A 90 -4.44 -23.89 -0.37
#